data_AF-A0A354IVV4-F1
#
_entry.id   AF-A0A354IVV4-F1
#
_cell.length_a   1.000
_cell.length_b   1.000
_cell.length_c   1.000
_cell.angle_alpha   90.00
_cell.angle_beta   90.00
_cell.angle_gamma   90.00
#
_symmetry.space_group_name_H-M   'P 1'
#
loop_
_entity.id
_entity.type
_entity.pdbx_description
1 polymer ?
#
loop_
_entity_poly.entity_id
_entity_poly.type
_entity_poly.pdbx_seq_one_letter_code
_entity_poly.pdbx_strand_id
1 'polypeptide(L)'
;MIKLHVQETLTDKLRQANRLMACIMAAMLLVSFALSGMHDTLKWSLLIGLPTALLSAGLALTAAGSRLTGMAQAVALVVMCALHIHQGGGRDELHFGLFVALAFLLCYRDWQVIVVAATTIALHHLSFNYLQELGYGVLCLERPGLGIVLTHAAYVVAESIVLCYLALVLRRRRTSAR
;
A
#
# COMPACT_ATOMS: atom_id res chain seq x y z
N MET A 1 -19.65 30.42 -4.79
CA MET A 1 -20.05 29.56 -3.66
C MET A 1 -20.03 28.06 -3.97
N ILE A 2 -20.72 27.54 -5.00
CA ILE A 2 -20.84 26.07 -5.24
C ILE A 2 -19.49 25.35 -5.46
N LYS A 3 -18.56 25.93 -6.24
CA LYS A 3 -17.23 25.33 -6.48
C LYS A 3 -16.37 25.24 -5.21
N LEU A 4 -16.44 26.27 -4.35
CA LEU A 4 -15.72 26.33 -3.07
C LEU A 4 -16.20 25.22 -2.14
N HIS A 5 -17.52 25.05 -2.00
CA HIS A 5 -18.11 24.00 -1.16
C HIS A 5 -17.80 22.58 -1.65
N VAL A 6 -17.76 22.34 -2.97
CA VAL A 6 -17.38 21.03 -3.54
C VAL A 6 -15.91 20.71 -3.21
N GLN A 7 -15.02 21.68 -3.35
CA GLN A 7 -13.59 21.50 -3.10
C GLN A 7 -13.29 21.23 -1.62
N GLU A 8 -13.99 21.92 -0.72
CA GLU A 8 -13.93 21.71 0.73
C GLU A 8 -14.37 20.28 1.09
N THR A 9 -15.52 19.83 0.57
CA THR A 9 -16.04 18.48 0.81
C THR A 9 -15.13 17.36 0.26
N LEU A 10 -14.38 17.61 -0.83
CA LEU A 10 -13.42 16.65 -1.37
C LEU A 10 -12.18 16.55 -0.49
N THR A 11 -11.69 17.70 -0.04
CA THR A 11 -10.54 17.82 0.87
C THR A 11 -10.80 17.07 2.16
N ASP A 12 -11.98 17.22 2.77
CA ASP A 12 -12.33 16.56 4.03
C ASP A 12 -12.35 15.03 3.93
N LYS A 13 -12.84 14.49 2.81
CA LYS A 13 -12.82 13.02 2.61
C LYS A 13 -11.40 12.49 2.39
N LEU A 14 -10.53 13.25 1.71
CA LEU A 14 -9.12 12.89 1.60
C LEU A 14 -8.44 12.94 2.97
N ARG A 15 -8.77 13.93 3.82
CA ARG A 15 -8.26 13.97 5.21
C ARG A 15 -8.70 12.75 6.00
N GLN A 16 -9.96 12.35 5.89
CA GLN A 16 -10.48 11.16 6.57
C GLN A 16 -9.79 9.87 6.08
N ALA A 17 -9.61 9.72 4.77
CA ALA A 17 -8.88 8.59 4.18
C ALA A 17 -7.43 8.54 4.66
N ASN A 18 -6.74 9.69 4.69
CA ASN A 18 -5.37 9.78 5.19
C ASN A 18 -5.25 9.45 6.68
N ARG A 19 -6.20 9.90 7.52
CA ARG A 19 -6.23 9.55 8.95
C ARG A 19 -6.44 8.05 9.17
N LEU A 20 -7.38 7.45 8.42
CA LEU A 20 -7.57 6.00 8.43
C LEU A 20 -6.27 5.28 8.05
N MET A 21 -5.59 5.75 7.00
CA MET A 21 -4.35 5.12 6.53
C MET A 21 -3.21 5.24 7.54
N ALA A 22 -3.09 6.37 8.25
CA ALA A 22 -2.13 6.51 9.33
C ALA A 22 -2.41 5.53 10.50
N CYS A 23 -3.69 5.31 10.85
CA CYS A 23 -4.06 4.31 11.85
C CYS A 23 -3.71 2.88 11.40
N ILE A 24 -4.00 2.55 10.13
CA ILE A 24 -3.62 1.26 9.54
C ILE A 24 -2.11 1.09 9.57
N MET A 25 -1.34 2.11 9.20
CA MET A 25 0.11 2.08 9.20
C MET A 25 0.70 1.88 10.60
N ALA A 26 0.11 2.52 11.62
CA ALA A 26 0.49 2.29 13.01
C ALA A 26 0.22 0.85 13.45
N ALA A 27 -0.94 0.28 13.09
CA ALA A 27 -1.24 -1.12 13.36
C ALA A 27 -0.26 -2.07 12.64
N MET A 28 0.06 -1.79 11.38
CA MET A 28 1.05 -2.57 10.63
C MET A 28 2.47 -2.45 11.20
N LEU A 29 2.85 -1.30 11.77
CA LEU A 29 4.11 -1.18 12.48
C LEU A 29 4.16 -2.07 13.73
N LEU A 30 3.06 -2.16 14.49
CA LEU A 30 2.95 -3.08 15.62
C LEU A 30 3.09 -4.54 15.16
N VAL A 31 2.46 -4.89 14.04
CA VAL A 31 2.63 -6.22 13.42
C VAL A 31 4.09 -6.43 13.00
N SER A 32 4.77 -5.43 12.44
CA SER A 32 6.19 -5.53 12.08
C SER A 32 7.07 -5.83 13.30
N PHE A 33 6.81 -5.17 14.44
CA PHE A 33 7.52 -5.49 15.68
C PHE A 33 7.21 -6.90 16.18
N ALA A 34 5.97 -7.36 16.07
CA ALA A 34 5.59 -8.73 16.44
C ALA A 34 6.28 -9.79 15.56
N LEU A 35 6.36 -9.56 14.24
CA LEU A 35 7.05 -10.43 13.29
C LEU A 35 8.57 -10.41 13.46
N SER A 36 9.13 -9.36 14.06
CA SER A 36 10.57 -9.15 14.13
C SER A 36 11.35 -10.27 14.82
N GLY A 37 10.72 -10.98 15.76
CA GLY A 37 11.31 -12.10 16.48
C GLY A 37 11.43 -13.40 15.66
N MET A 38 10.76 -13.52 14.51
CA MET A 38 10.77 -14.77 13.72
C MET A 38 12.12 -15.04 13.06
N HIS A 39 12.75 -14.00 12.52
CA HIS A 39 13.97 -14.09 11.71
C HIS A 39 15.02 -13.03 12.11
N ASP A 40 14.97 -12.54 13.36
CA ASP A 40 15.85 -11.48 13.89
C ASP A 40 15.87 -10.21 13.01
N THR A 41 14.68 -9.68 12.73
CA THR A 41 14.48 -8.57 11.78
C THR A 41 14.09 -7.25 12.46
N LEU A 42 14.33 -7.11 13.77
CA LEU A 42 14.00 -5.89 14.53
C LEU A 42 14.64 -4.63 13.92
N LYS A 43 15.87 -4.77 13.43
CA LYS A 43 16.56 -3.68 12.70
C LYS A 43 15.73 -3.15 11.53
N TRP A 44 15.00 -4.00 10.81
CA TRP A 44 14.20 -3.59 9.67
C TRP A 44 12.87 -2.95 10.07
N SER A 45 12.27 -3.37 11.19
CA SER A 45 11.15 -2.63 11.80
C SER A 45 11.54 -1.20 12.16
N LEU A 46 12.77 -1.00 12.66
CA LEU A 46 13.27 0.33 13.03
C LEU A 46 13.72 1.16 11.82
N LEU A 47 14.41 0.56 10.85
CA LEU A 47 14.99 1.29 9.72
C LEU A 47 14.00 1.54 8.57
N ILE A 48 13.03 0.64 8.38
CA ILE A 48 12.04 0.75 7.29
C ILE A 48 10.64 1.01 7.87
N GLY A 49 10.21 0.19 8.83
CA GLY A 49 8.86 0.25 9.37
C GLY A 49 8.56 1.60 10.03
N LEU A 50 9.37 1.98 11.03
CA LEU A 50 9.14 3.19 11.82
C LEU A 50 9.18 4.46 10.95
N PRO A 51 10.19 4.71 10.08
CA PRO A 51 10.19 5.86 9.19
C PRO A 51 8.98 5.87 8.24
N THR A 52 8.57 4.72 7.71
CA THR A 52 7.40 4.62 6.83
C THR A 52 6.11 5.02 7.56
N ALA A 53 5.94 4.55 8.80
CA ALA A 53 4.80 4.90 9.64
C ALA A 53 4.79 6.39 10.03
N LEU A 54 5.94 6.94 10.40
CA LEU A 54 6.07 8.35 10.74
C LEU A 54 5.83 9.25 9.53
N LEU A 55 6.33 8.88 8.34
CA LEU A 55 6.08 9.59 7.10
C LEU A 55 4.58 9.58 6.76
N SER A 56 3.94 8.41 6.85
CA SER A 56 2.49 8.26 6.65
C SER A 56 1.70 9.17 7.60
N ALA A 57 2.02 9.17 8.89
CA ALA A 57 1.36 10.03 9.88
C ALA A 57 1.62 11.52 9.60
N GLY A 58 2.86 11.92 9.33
CA GLY A 58 3.23 13.30 9.02
C GLY A 58 2.51 13.83 7.78
N LEU A 59 2.41 13.03 6.73
CA LEU A 59 1.65 13.34 5.51
C LEU A 59 0.15 13.47 5.78
N ALA A 60 -0.40 12.60 6.64
CA ALA A 60 -1.79 12.65 7.05
C ALA A 60 -2.15 13.83 7.96
N LEU A 61 -1.15 14.49 8.57
CA LEU A 61 -1.34 15.69 9.39
C LEU A 61 -1.10 16.99 8.60
N THR A 62 -0.08 17.02 7.73
CA THR A 62 0.39 18.25 7.09
C THR A 62 -0.12 18.47 5.67
N ALA A 63 -0.42 17.40 4.91
CA ALA A 63 -0.76 17.47 3.49
C ALA A 63 -2.04 16.69 3.14
N ALA A 64 -2.95 16.56 4.10
CA ALA A 64 -4.04 15.59 4.08
C ALA A 64 -5.15 15.83 3.02
N GLY A 65 -5.11 16.95 2.31
CA GLY A 65 -6.06 17.31 1.24
C GLY A 65 -5.62 16.98 -0.18
N SER A 66 -4.40 16.46 -0.37
CA SER A 66 -3.82 16.30 -1.71
C SER A 66 -3.92 14.86 -2.22
N ARG A 67 -4.08 14.73 -3.54
CA ARG A 67 -4.00 13.45 -4.24
C ARG A 67 -2.62 12.81 -4.12
N LEU A 68 -1.57 13.62 -4.20
CA LEU A 68 -0.19 13.16 -4.11
C LEU A 68 0.07 12.49 -2.76
N THR A 69 -0.56 12.98 -1.69
CA THR A 69 -0.55 12.36 -0.37
C THR A 69 -1.15 10.95 -0.43
N GLY A 70 -2.29 10.76 -1.11
CA GLY A 70 -2.88 9.43 -1.30
C GLY A 70 -1.96 8.48 -2.08
N MET A 71 -1.25 8.97 -3.10
CA MET A 71 -0.25 8.17 -3.84
C MET A 71 0.95 7.81 -2.96
N ALA A 72 1.45 8.75 -2.15
CA ALA A 72 2.52 8.48 -1.20
C ALA A 72 2.10 7.45 -0.14
N GLN A 73 0.84 7.53 0.33
CA GLN A 73 0.26 6.55 1.23
C GLN A 73 0.16 5.16 0.60
N ALA A 74 -0.18 5.07 -0.69
CA ALA A 74 -0.19 3.82 -1.44
C ALA A 74 1.20 3.18 -1.49
N VAL A 75 2.24 3.96 -1.80
CA VAL A 75 3.63 3.48 -1.78
C VAL A 75 4.03 3.03 -0.38
N ALA A 76 3.77 3.83 0.65
CA ALA A 76 4.08 3.49 2.04
C ALA A 76 3.42 2.19 2.50
N LEU A 77 2.17 1.97 2.09
CA LEU A 77 1.42 0.76 2.44
C LEU A 77 2.05 -0.49 1.81
N VAL A 78 2.44 -0.41 0.54
CA VAL A 78 3.15 -1.50 -0.15
C VAL A 78 4.52 -1.74 0.48
N VAL A 79 5.26 -0.69 0.86
CA VAL A 79 6.55 -0.83 1.56
C VAL A 79 6.39 -1.56 2.90
N MET A 80 5.34 -1.26 3.66
CA MET A 80 5.08 -1.95 4.93
C MET A 80 4.67 -3.41 4.72
N CYS A 81 3.87 -3.73 3.68
CA CYS A 81 3.59 -5.11 3.30
C CYS A 81 4.85 -5.86 2.87
N ALA A 82 5.70 -5.24 2.05
CA ALA A 82 6.98 -5.79 1.63
C ALA A 82 7.90 -6.08 2.82
N LEU A 83 7.93 -5.19 3.81
CA LEU A 83 8.63 -5.42 5.06
C LEU A 83 8.07 -6.66 5.78
N HIS A 84 6.74 -6.78 5.95
CA HIS A 84 6.15 -7.96 6.59
C HIS A 84 6.52 -9.26 5.86
N ILE A 85 6.42 -9.27 4.53
CA ILE A 85 6.82 -10.41 3.69
C ILE A 85 8.29 -10.78 3.96
N HIS A 86 9.18 -9.79 3.97
CA HIS A 86 10.60 -10.00 4.28
C HIS A 86 10.80 -10.58 5.69
N GLN A 87 10.12 -10.01 6.68
CA GLN A 87 10.22 -10.45 8.07
C GLN A 87 9.66 -11.85 8.29
N GLY A 88 8.70 -12.29 7.47
CA GLY A 88 8.17 -13.66 7.49
C GLY A 88 8.94 -14.63 6.59
N GLY A 89 10.06 -14.22 5.99
CA GLY A 89 10.88 -15.08 5.13
C GLY A 89 10.28 -15.37 3.76
N GLY A 90 9.40 -14.49 3.26
CA GLY A 90 8.79 -14.66 1.93
C GLY A 90 7.53 -15.52 1.90
N ARG A 91 6.93 -15.83 3.06
CA ARG A 91 5.71 -16.65 3.20
C ARG A 91 4.53 -16.13 2.38
N ASP A 92 3.78 -17.06 1.79
CA ASP A 92 2.61 -16.75 0.98
C ASP A 92 1.49 -16.06 1.77
N GLU A 93 1.29 -16.39 3.05
CA GLU A 93 0.19 -15.80 3.83
C GLU A 93 0.37 -14.30 4.06
N LEU A 94 1.62 -13.82 4.10
CA LEU A 94 1.90 -12.38 4.25
C LEU A 94 1.71 -11.62 2.94
N HIS A 95 1.73 -12.30 1.79
CA HIS A 95 1.40 -11.70 0.50
C HIS A 95 -0.08 -11.34 0.39
N PHE A 96 -0.97 -12.01 1.13
CA PHE A 96 -2.38 -11.61 1.22
C PHE A 96 -2.53 -10.15 1.68
N GLY A 97 -1.58 -9.64 2.47
CA GLY A 97 -1.53 -8.25 2.88
C GLY A 97 -1.51 -7.25 1.72
N LEU A 98 -0.94 -7.62 0.56
CA LEU A 98 -0.90 -6.76 -0.63
C LEU A 98 -2.29 -6.55 -1.24
N PHE A 99 -3.10 -7.61 -1.34
CA PHE A 99 -4.47 -7.55 -1.84
C PHE A 99 -5.37 -6.76 -0.87
N VAL A 100 -5.22 -7.02 0.43
CA VAL A 100 -5.92 -6.25 1.47
C VAL A 100 -5.53 -4.76 1.42
N ALA A 101 -4.25 -4.45 1.22
CA ALA A 101 -3.77 -3.09 1.04
C ALA A 101 -4.40 -2.39 -0.16
N LEU A 102 -4.46 -3.06 -1.33
CA LEU A 102 -5.14 -2.53 -2.52
C LEU A 102 -6.61 -2.22 -2.24
N ALA A 103 -7.32 -3.12 -1.54
CA ALA A 103 -8.71 -2.90 -1.13
C ALA A 103 -8.85 -1.68 -0.19
N PHE A 104 -7.95 -1.49 0.77
CA PHE A 104 -7.97 -0.30 1.64
C PHE A 104 -7.82 1.01 0.84
N LEU A 105 -7.01 1.03 -0.21
CA LEU A 105 -6.80 2.22 -1.04
C LEU A 105 -8.07 2.67 -1.79
N LEU A 106 -9.09 1.81 -1.90
CA LEU A 106 -10.40 2.20 -2.44
C LEU A 106 -11.07 3.33 -1.63
N CYS A 107 -10.67 3.56 -0.38
CA CYS A 107 -11.15 4.69 0.42
C CYS A 107 -10.84 6.07 -0.22
N TYR A 108 -9.76 6.16 -1.01
CA TYR A 108 -9.43 7.37 -1.78
C TYR A 108 -10.34 7.58 -2.99
N ARG A 109 -11.06 6.54 -3.44
CA ARG A 109 -11.94 6.55 -4.62
C ARG A 109 -11.26 7.11 -5.87
N ASP A 110 -9.97 6.81 -6.00
CA ASP A 110 -9.13 7.31 -7.07
C ASP A 110 -8.30 6.18 -7.68
N TRP A 111 -8.62 5.85 -8.92
CA TRP A 111 -7.95 4.77 -9.66
C TRP A 111 -6.44 4.97 -9.78
N GLN A 112 -5.95 6.23 -9.82
CA GLN A 112 -4.50 6.46 -9.93
C GLN A 112 -3.75 6.07 -8.66
N VAL A 113 -4.39 6.16 -7.48
CA VAL A 113 -3.80 5.70 -6.21
C VAL A 113 -3.62 4.18 -6.23
N ILE A 114 -4.60 3.44 -6.75
CA ILE A 114 -4.55 1.99 -6.91
C ILE A 114 -3.46 1.58 -7.91
N VAL A 115 -3.39 2.25 -9.07
CA VAL A 115 -2.35 1.98 -10.08
C VAL A 115 -0.95 2.25 -9.55
N VAL A 116 -0.75 3.29 -8.74
CA VAL A 116 0.54 3.55 -8.08
C VAL A 116 0.94 2.38 -7.18
N ALA A 117 0.04 1.90 -6.30
CA ALA A 117 0.32 0.72 -5.48
C ALA A 117 0.64 -0.51 -6.33
N ALA A 118 -0.19 -0.85 -7.33
CA ALA A 118 0.03 -2.00 -8.20
C ALA A 118 1.39 -1.92 -8.92
N THR A 119 1.79 -0.72 -9.36
CA THR A 119 3.11 -0.50 -9.97
C THR A 119 4.23 -0.70 -8.96
N THR A 120 4.10 -0.19 -7.74
CA THR A 120 5.08 -0.41 -6.66
C THR A 120 5.20 -1.90 -6.31
N ILE A 121 4.09 -2.63 -6.26
CA ILE A 121 4.07 -4.08 -6.04
C ILE A 121 4.87 -4.78 -7.14
N ALA A 122 4.59 -4.47 -8.41
CA ALA A 122 5.28 -5.09 -9.54
C ALA A 122 6.79 -4.81 -9.52
N LEU A 123 7.19 -3.55 -9.28
CA LEU A 123 8.59 -3.17 -9.18
C LEU A 123 9.28 -3.89 -8.02
N HIS A 124 8.66 -3.95 -6.85
CA HIS A 124 9.19 -4.65 -5.69
C HIS A 124 9.40 -6.15 -6.01
N HIS A 125 8.37 -6.86 -6.47
CA HIS A 125 8.46 -8.31 -6.66
C HIS A 125 9.43 -8.68 -7.78
N LEU A 126 9.45 -7.92 -8.89
CA LEU A 126 10.39 -8.19 -9.97
C LEU A 126 11.83 -7.94 -9.53
N SER A 127 12.11 -6.78 -8.94
CA SER A 127 13.47 -6.43 -8.53
C SER A 127 13.96 -7.28 -7.36
N PHE A 128 13.12 -7.53 -6.34
CA PHE A 128 13.51 -8.32 -5.17
C PHE A 128 13.58 -9.80 -5.48
N ASN A 129 12.83 -10.32 -6.45
CA ASN A 129 13.05 -11.67 -6.97
C ASN A 129 14.49 -11.83 -7.46
N TYR A 130 14.94 -10.95 -8.37
CA TYR A 130 16.29 -11.02 -8.90
C TYR A 130 17.36 -10.78 -7.83
N LEU A 131 17.16 -9.80 -6.93
CA LEU A 131 18.10 -9.56 -5.83
C LEU A 131 18.19 -10.76 -4.88
N GLN A 132 17.08 -11.45 -4.64
CA GLN A 132 17.05 -12.68 -3.85
C GLN A 132 17.79 -13.83 -4.57
N GLU A 133 17.58 -14.02 -5.88
CA GLU A 133 18.31 -15.00 -6.69
C GLU A 133 19.82 -14.76 -6.67
N LEU A 134 20.23 -13.49 -6.69
CA LEU A 134 21.62 -13.07 -6.63
C LEU A 134 22.23 -13.12 -5.22
N GLY A 135 21.44 -13.48 -4.19
CA GLY A 135 21.95 -13.67 -2.83
C GLY A 135 22.14 -12.38 -2.02
N TYR A 136 21.49 -11.27 -2.37
CA TYR A 136 21.59 -10.00 -1.62
C TYR A 136 20.90 -10.04 -0.23
N GLY A 137 20.33 -11.18 0.17
CA GLY A 137 19.72 -11.36 1.48
C GLY A 137 18.33 -10.72 1.65
N VAL A 138 17.77 -10.11 0.59
CA VAL A 138 16.36 -9.72 0.57
C VAL A 138 15.50 -10.97 0.33
N LEU A 139 14.40 -11.05 1.06
CA LEU A 139 13.45 -12.16 1.00
C LEU A 139 12.11 -11.59 0.57
N CYS A 140 11.72 -11.88 -0.68
CA CYS A 140 10.43 -11.53 -1.22
C CYS A 140 9.55 -12.77 -1.40
N LEU A 141 10.13 -13.91 -1.73
CA LEU A 141 9.44 -15.19 -1.93
C LEU A 141 10.11 -16.27 -1.07
N GLU A 142 9.40 -17.32 -0.67
CA GLU A 142 10.06 -18.46 -0.01
C GLU A 142 11.15 -19.07 -0.89
N ARG A 143 10.89 -19.14 -2.20
CA ARG A 143 11.85 -19.50 -3.23
C ARG A 143 11.65 -18.55 -4.41
N PRO A 144 12.69 -17.85 -4.87
CA PRO A 144 12.52 -16.95 -6.00
C PRO A 144 12.24 -17.72 -7.29
N GLY A 145 11.52 -17.09 -8.20
CA GLY A 145 11.22 -17.62 -9.52
C GLY A 145 10.21 -16.76 -10.27
N LEU A 146 10.55 -16.41 -11.51
CA LEU A 146 9.71 -15.56 -12.36
C LEU A 146 8.31 -16.13 -12.60
N GLY A 147 8.15 -17.45 -12.65
CA GLY A 147 6.82 -18.08 -12.81
C GLY A 147 5.84 -17.73 -11.68
N ILE A 148 6.35 -17.67 -10.44
CA ILE A 148 5.56 -17.27 -9.26
C ILE A 148 5.23 -15.79 -9.34
N VAL A 149 6.22 -14.94 -9.68
CA VAL A 149 6.02 -13.49 -9.86
C VAL A 149 4.95 -13.20 -10.92
N LEU A 150 4.98 -13.89 -12.06
CA LEU A 150 4.00 -13.73 -13.12
C LEU A 150 2.60 -14.16 -12.69
N THR A 151 2.50 -15.28 -11.97
CA THR A 151 1.22 -15.77 -11.42
C THR A 151 0.64 -14.76 -10.43
N HIS A 152 1.45 -14.28 -9.49
CA HIS A 152 1.05 -13.26 -8.51
C HIS A 152 0.63 -11.95 -9.20
N ALA A 153 1.42 -11.49 -10.18
CA ALA A 153 1.12 -10.29 -10.96
C ALA A 153 -0.23 -10.40 -11.70
N ALA A 154 -0.60 -11.58 -12.21
CA ALA A 154 -1.89 -11.79 -12.85
C ALA A 154 -3.06 -11.53 -11.89
N TYR A 155 -2.98 -12.00 -10.63
CA TYR A 155 -3.98 -11.70 -9.61
C TYR A 155 -4.04 -10.22 -9.25
N VAL A 156 -2.88 -9.57 -9.07
CA VAL A 156 -2.80 -8.13 -8.78
C VAL A 156 -3.41 -7.30 -9.91
N VAL A 157 -3.17 -7.67 -11.17
CA VAL A 157 -3.78 -7.01 -12.34
C VAL A 157 -5.30 -7.18 -12.32
N ALA A 158 -5.79 -8.41 -12.12
CA ALA A 158 -7.22 -8.68 -12.08
C ALA A 158 -7.93 -7.88 -10.98
N GLU A 159 -7.38 -7.88 -9.75
CA GLU A 159 -7.93 -7.09 -8.64
C GLU A 159 -7.87 -5.59 -8.93
N SER A 160 -6.72 -5.09 -9.41
CA SER A 160 -6.54 -3.67 -9.71
C SER A 160 -7.53 -3.15 -10.74
N ILE A 161 -7.87 -3.95 -11.77
CA ILE A 161 -8.89 -3.62 -12.76
C ILE A 161 -10.24 -3.40 -12.07
N VAL A 162 -10.66 -4.35 -11.22
CA VAL A 162 -11.94 -4.28 -10.50
C VAL A 162 -11.96 -3.06 -9.56
N LEU A 163 -10.90 -2.86 -8.77
CA LEU A 163 -10.81 -1.73 -7.84
C LEU A 163 -10.79 -0.38 -8.56
N CYS A 164 -10.08 -0.28 -9.70
CA CYS A 164 -10.08 0.92 -10.52
C CYS A 164 -11.48 1.21 -11.06
N TYR A 165 -12.19 0.19 -11.57
CA TYR A 165 -13.58 0.32 -12.00
C TYR A 165 -14.49 0.80 -10.86
N LEU A 166 -14.39 0.19 -9.68
CA LEU A 166 -15.17 0.58 -8.50
C LEU A 166 -14.85 2.03 -8.07
N ALA A 167 -13.58 2.43 -8.09
CA ALA A 167 -13.17 3.81 -7.80
C ALA A 167 -13.83 4.81 -8.76
N LEU A 168 -13.89 4.47 -10.06
CA LEU A 168 -14.57 5.29 -11.07
C LEU A 168 -16.09 5.38 -10.82
N VAL A 169 -16.74 4.25 -10.51
CA VAL A 169 -18.18 4.21 -10.20
C VAL A 169 -18.51 5.04 -8.96
N LEU A 170 -17.74 4.87 -7.88
CA LEU A 170 -17.92 5.62 -6.63
C LEU A 170 -17.69 7.12 -6.82
N ARG A 171 -16.81 7.51 -7.76
CA ARG A 171 -16.60 8.91 -8.11
C ARG A 171 -17.77 9.50 -8.91
N ARG A 172 -18.39 8.72 -9.80
CA ARG A 172 -19.55 9.14 -10.63
C ARG A 172 -20.86 9.22 -9.85
N ARG A 173 -21.16 8.27 -8.95
CA ARG A 173 -22.38 8.32 -8.11
C ARG A 173 -22.48 9.59 -7.26
N ARG A 174 -21.34 10.24 -7.05
CA ARG A 174 -21.22 11.50 -6.30
C ARG A 174 -21.65 12.73 -7.10
N THR A 175 -21.62 12.67 -8.44
CA THR A 175 -22.07 13.78 -9.31
C THR A 175 -23.55 13.67 -9.68
N SER A 176 -24.15 12.47 -9.60
CA SER A 176 -25.55 12.20 -9.97
C SER A 176 -26.56 12.26 -8.81
N ALA A 177 -26.10 12.41 -7.57
CA ALA A 177 -26.95 12.58 -6.38
C ALA A 177 -27.25 14.07 -6.05
N ARG A 178 -27.26 14.92 -7.07
CA ARG A 178 -27.66 16.33 -7.04
C ARG A 178 -28.76 16.53 -8.07
#